data_AF-A0A2T5I5S3-F1
#
_entry.id   AF-A0A2T5I5S3-F1
#
_cell.length_a   1.000
_cell.length_b   1.000
_cell.length_c   1.000
_cell.angle_alpha   90.00
_cell.angle_beta   90.00
_cell.angle_gamma   90.00
#
_symmetry.space_group_name_H-M   'P 1'
#
loop_
_entity.id
_entity.type
_entity.pdbx_description
1 polymer ?
#
loop_
_entity_poly.entity_id
_entity_poly.type
_entity_poly.pdbx_seq_one_letter_code
_entity_poly.pdbx_strand_id
1 'polypeptide(L)'
;MNSIRRGLILISCSTGFAFAQSAYAADGTASASLDWSQLQVSVTGVDGNVPTVTFSNEYTSLSSSSHVRDEGSEYNTKSIYDWTSSITANADATTNTYASASASASTFSANAQSLGEDSSYYWDTPSASASGYRTENFTFDGPGVLTVTIPYTLNITGGEQYNYYDSTSASVSASANFYGYEDNGSFNSYSNASFSLNSYYGESPDSKSGNLVFGIFAAGPGSGSISFNMNAAMGSPSMIPEPESYAMLLAGLGLIGMIVRRRSAVSIA
;
A
#
# COMPACT_ATOMS: atom_id res chain seq x y z
N MET A 1 44.33 -47.61 -33.39
CA MET A 1 44.20 -47.87 -31.93
C MET A 1 44.43 -46.56 -31.22
N ASN A 2 43.35 -45.91 -30.81
CA ASN A 2 43.32 -44.52 -30.35
C ASN A 2 43.72 -44.43 -28.88
N SER A 3 44.83 -43.73 -28.59
CA SER A 3 45.23 -43.37 -27.23
C SER A 3 44.81 -41.92 -26.94
N ILE A 4 43.70 -41.75 -26.24
CA ILE A 4 43.20 -40.44 -25.78
C ILE A 4 43.98 -40.07 -24.50
N ARG A 5 44.81 -39.03 -24.59
CA ARG A 5 45.46 -38.39 -23.42
C ARG A 5 44.44 -37.53 -22.68
N ARG A 6 44.21 -37.84 -21.39
CA ARG A 6 43.32 -37.08 -20.50
C ARG A 6 44.05 -35.81 -20.01
N GLY A 7 43.53 -34.64 -20.37
CA GLY A 7 43.89 -33.37 -19.75
C GLY A 7 43.00 -33.12 -18.52
N LEU A 8 43.63 -32.85 -17.38
CA LEU A 8 42.98 -32.48 -16.12
C LEU A 8 42.58 -31.00 -16.18
N ILE A 9 41.28 -30.69 -16.24
CA ILE A 9 40.77 -29.33 -16.07
C ILE A 9 40.44 -29.15 -14.59
N LEU A 10 41.26 -28.36 -13.90
CA LEU A 10 40.99 -27.84 -12.55
C LEU A 10 39.96 -26.72 -12.68
N ILE A 11 38.70 -26.99 -12.35
CA ILE A 11 37.69 -25.96 -12.16
C ILE A 11 37.85 -25.43 -10.73
N SER A 12 38.47 -24.26 -10.61
CA SER A 12 38.50 -23.47 -9.38
C SER A 12 37.10 -22.94 -9.09
N CYS A 13 36.40 -23.53 -8.12
CA CYS A 13 35.14 -23.00 -7.61
C CYS A 13 35.45 -21.79 -6.71
N SER A 14 35.22 -20.58 -7.21
CA SER A 14 35.24 -19.37 -6.41
C SER A 14 34.06 -19.40 -5.43
N THR A 15 34.35 -19.52 -4.14
CA THR A 15 33.38 -19.31 -3.06
C THR A 15 33.05 -17.81 -2.99
N GLY A 16 32.00 -17.40 -3.69
CA GLY A 16 31.35 -16.12 -3.43
C GLY A 16 30.54 -16.26 -2.15
N PHE A 17 30.99 -15.63 -1.06
CA PHE A 17 30.15 -15.33 0.08
C PHE A 17 29.13 -14.28 -0.37
N ALA A 18 28.02 -14.73 -0.96
CA ALA A 18 26.82 -13.92 -1.00
C ALA A 18 26.27 -13.90 0.42
N PHE A 19 26.34 -12.74 1.08
CA PHE A 19 25.42 -12.44 2.17
C PHE A 19 24.02 -12.50 1.56
N ALA A 20 23.38 -13.66 1.65
CA ALA A 20 21.95 -13.77 1.48
C ALA A 20 21.35 -13.01 2.66
N GLN A 21 20.96 -11.76 2.41
CA GLN A 21 19.98 -11.11 3.25
C GLN A 21 18.73 -11.99 3.15
N SER A 22 18.32 -12.61 4.25
CA SER A 22 17.05 -13.29 4.34
C SER A 22 15.97 -12.30 3.93
N ALA A 23 15.29 -12.58 2.83
CA ALA A 23 14.07 -11.88 2.48
C ALA A 23 13.04 -12.29 3.53
N TYR A 24 12.92 -11.51 4.61
CA TYR A 24 11.82 -11.69 5.54
C TYR A 24 10.53 -11.44 4.75
N ALA A 25 9.72 -12.47 4.57
CA ALA A 25 8.37 -12.30 4.06
C ALA A 25 7.59 -11.57 5.15
N ALA A 26 7.17 -10.33 4.90
CA ALA A 26 6.31 -9.63 5.85
C ALA A 26 5.01 -10.43 6.04
N ASP A 27 4.71 -10.84 7.28
CA ASP A 27 3.50 -11.62 7.62
C ASP A 27 2.21 -10.85 7.30
N GLY A 28 2.31 -9.51 7.23
CA GLY A 28 1.27 -8.65 6.74
C GLY A 28 1.85 -7.46 5.97
N THR A 29 1.12 -7.00 4.95
CA THR A 29 1.41 -5.74 4.27
C THR A 29 0.12 -5.02 3.90
N ALA A 30 0.12 -3.69 3.91
CA ALA A 30 -0.90 -2.88 3.26
C ALA A 30 -0.22 -1.86 2.35
N SER A 31 -0.72 -1.70 1.13
CA SER A 31 -0.29 -0.64 0.23
C SER A 31 -1.48 -0.04 -0.52
N ALA A 32 -1.51 1.28 -0.61
CA ALA A 32 -2.42 2.04 -1.42
C ALA A 32 -1.63 2.97 -2.32
N SER A 33 -1.94 3.00 -3.62
CA SER A 33 -1.25 3.86 -4.57
C SER A 33 -2.20 4.43 -5.61
N LEU A 34 -1.89 5.66 -6.01
CA LEU A 34 -2.45 6.36 -7.13
C LEU A 34 -1.34 6.62 -8.15
N ASP A 35 -1.54 6.16 -9.39
CA ASP A 35 -0.60 6.41 -10.47
C ASP A 35 -0.80 7.84 -11.00
N TRP A 36 -0.08 8.77 -10.37
CA TRP A 36 -0.19 10.18 -10.66
C TRP A 36 0.27 10.53 -12.08
N SER A 37 1.16 9.70 -12.66
CA SER A 37 1.60 9.88 -14.05
C SER A 37 0.48 9.64 -15.07
N GLN A 38 -0.58 8.94 -14.66
CA GLN A 38 -1.76 8.64 -15.47
C GLN A 38 -2.99 9.45 -15.05
N LEU A 39 -2.82 10.52 -14.25
CA LEU A 39 -3.90 11.44 -13.93
C LEU A 39 -4.44 12.08 -15.22
N GLN A 40 -5.72 11.86 -15.49
CA GLN A 40 -6.44 12.47 -16.61
C GLN A 40 -7.48 13.44 -16.08
N VAL A 41 -7.44 14.65 -16.62
CA VAL A 41 -8.42 15.70 -16.36
C VAL A 41 -9.01 16.12 -17.69
N SER A 42 -10.33 16.04 -17.82
CA SER A 42 -11.04 16.48 -19.00
C SER A 42 -12.17 17.43 -18.64
N VAL A 43 -12.37 18.43 -19.49
CA VAL A 43 -13.42 19.43 -19.35
C VAL A 43 -14.31 19.35 -20.58
N THR A 44 -15.60 19.14 -20.37
CA THR A 44 -16.60 19.11 -21.44
C THR A 44 -17.54 20.30 -21.28
N GLY A 45 -17.74 21.04 -22.36
CA GLY A 45 -18.62 22.19 -22.42
C GLY A 45 -20.09 21.85 -22.64
N VAL A 46 -20.93 22.88 -22.54
CA VAL A 46 -22.36 22.82 -22.92
C VAL A 46 -22.55 23.65 -24.19
N ASP A 47 -23.40 23.18 -25.10
CA ASP A 47 -23.76 23.88 -26.35
C ASP A 47 -22.56 24.30 -27.24
N GLY A 48 -21.49 23.52 -27.21
CA GLY A 48 -20.28 23.76 -28.02
C GLY A 48 -19.29 24.76 -27.41
N ASN A 49 -19.58 25.33 -26.23
CA ASN A 49 -18.67 26.21 -25.51
C ASN A 49 -18.00 25.45 -24.36
N VAL A 50 -16.69 25.23 -24.46
CA VAL A 50 -15.89 24.61 -23.39
C VAL A 50 -15.45 25.69 -22.41
N PRO A 51 -15.81 25.60 -21.12
CA PRO A 51 -15.38 26.58 -20.13
C PRO A 51 -13.88 26.45 -19.85
N THR A 52 -13.26 27.55 -19.47
CA THR A 52 -11.91 27.56 -18.91
C THR A 52 -11.96 27.08 -17.47
N VAL A 53 -11.11 26.09 -17.16
CA VAL A 53 -10.87 25.63 -15.79
C VAL A 53 -9.47 26.03 -15.38
N THR A 54 -9.36 26.79 -14.30
CA THR A 54 -8.08 27.23 -13.75
C THR A 54 -7.85 26.51 -12.43
N PHE A 55 -6.70 25.87 -12.28
CA PHE A 55 -6.27 25.18 -11.07
C PHE A 55 -5.28 26.03 -10.26
N SER A 56 -5.29 25.85 -8.94
CA SER A 56 -4.44 26.61 -8.02
C SER A 56 -4.36 25.97 -6.64
N ASN A 57 -3.42 26.42 -5.82
CA ASN A 57 -3.27 26.04 -4.41
C ASN A 57 -3.07 24.53 -4.23
N GLU A 58 -2.20 23.95 -5.04
CA GLU A 58 -1.76 22.59 -4.90
C GLU A 58 -1.14 22.38 -3.52
N TYR A 59 -1.57 21.33 -2.85
CA TYR A 59 -1.08 20.97 -1.54
C TYR A 59 -0.98 19.45 -1.43
N THR A 60 0.14 18.97 -0.89
CA THR A 60 0.37 17.56 -0.55
C THR A 60 0.76 17.49 0.91
N SER A 61 0.19 16.53 1.65
CA SER A 61 0.66 16.18 2.99
C SER A 61 0.64 14.68 3.19
N LEU A 62 1.67 14.21 3.87
CA LEU A 62 1.97 12.81 4.12
C LEU A 62 2.17 12.61 5.61
N SER A 63 1.69 11.48 6.12
CA SER A 63 1.97 11.01 7.46
C SER A 63 2.32 9.53 7.46
N SER A 64 3.24 9.16 8.34
CA SER A 64 3.61 7.78 8.61
C SER A 64 3.76 7.59 10.12
N SER A 65 3.28 6.46 10.63
CA SER A 65 3.38 6.10 12.03
C SER A 65 3.72 4.63 12.16
N SER A 66 4.60 4.31 13.10
CA SER A 66 4.93 2.95 13.48
C SER A 66 4.96 2.86 14.99
N HIS A 67 4.55 1.70 15.52
CA HIS A 67 4.56 1.45 16.94
C HIS A 67 4.87 -0.01 17.20
N VAL A 68 5.80 -0.24 18.12
CA VAL A 68 6.03 -1.54 18.75
C VAL A 68 6.13 -1.32 20.25
N ARG A 69 5.43 -2.17 20.99
CA ARG A 69 5.45 -2.09 22.45
C ARG A 69 6.86 -2.35 22.97
N ASP A 70 7.23 -1.64 24.04
CA ASP A 70 8.53 -1.75 24.73
C ASP A 70 9.76 -1.33 23.90
N GLU A 71 9.63 -1.18 22.58
CA GLU A 71 10.66 -0.65 21.68
C GLU A 71 10.46 0.83 21.35
N GLY A 72 9.21 1.26 21.11
CA GLY A 72 8.88 2.68 20.93
C GLY A 72 7.85 2.98 19.85
N SER A 73 7.74 4.26 19.51
CA SER A 73 6.92 4.73 18.40
C SER A 73 7.64 5.83 17.63
N GLU A 74 7.40 5.85 16.32
CA GLU A 74 7.83 6.93 15.45
C GLU A 74 6.63 7.50 14.69
N TYR A 75 6.64 8.81 14.52
CA TYR A 75 5.62 9.53 13.75
C TYR A 75 6.29 10.63 12.95
N ASN A 76 6.08 10.62 11.65
CA ASN A 76 6.66 11.61 10.75
C ASN A 76 5.59 12.19 9.83
N THR A 77 5.68 13.50 9.61
CA THR A 77 4.81 14.24 8.69
C THR A 77 5.61 15.14 7.79
N LYS A 78 5.14 15.28 6.55
CA LYS A 78 5.69 16.25 5.59
C LYS A 78 4.58 16.87 4.77
N SER A 79 4.69 18.16 4.50
CA SER A 79 3.75 18.88 3.67
C SER A 79 4.45 19.86 2.74
N ILE A 80 3.92 20.02 1.53
CA ILE A 80 4.43 20.91 0.48
C ILE A 80 3.27 21.52 -0.30
N TYR A 81 3.50 22.70 -0.87
CA TYR A 81 2.54 23.41 -1.72
C TYR A 81 2.84 23.17 -3.21
N ASP A 82 2.95 21.89 -3.59
CA ASP A 82 3.27 21.45 -4.94
C ASP A 82 2.94 19.95 -5.09
N TRP A 83 2.40 19.53 -6.24
CA TRP A 83 2.13 18.13 -6.56
C TRP A 83 3.28 17.45 -7.32
N THR A 84 4.21 18.22 -7.88
CA THR A 84 5.32 17.72 -8.68
C THR A 84 6.55 17.40 -7.84
N SER A 85 6.73 18.13 -6.74
CA SER A 85 7.82 17.92 -5.79
C SER A 85 7.79 16.53 -5.17
N SER A 86 8.98 15.95 -5.05
CA SER A 86 9.17 14.63 -4.45
C SER A 86 9.38 14.73 -2.94
N ILE A 87 8.51 14.10 -2.16
CA ILE A 87 8.61 14.04 -0.70
C ILE A 87 8.22 12.65 -0.17
N THR A 88 8.79 12.32 0.99
CA THR A 88 8.54 11.05 1.67
C THR A 88 8.52 11.25 3.18
N ALA A 89 7.49 10.73 3.85
CA ALA A 89 7.43 10.53 5.30
C ALA A 89 7.58 9.04 5.59
N ASN A 90 8.58 8.67 6.40
CA ASN A 90 8.84 7.29 6.82
C ASN A 90 8.77 7.24 8.33
N ALA A 91 8.26 6.16 8.92
CA ALA A 91 8.29 5.95 10.36
C ALA A 91 8.59 4.47 10.64
N ASP A 92 9.59 4.24 11.48
CA ASP A 92 10.24 2.96 11.68
C ASP A 92 10.35 2.74 13.19
N ALA A 93 9.53 1.84 13.74
CA ALA A 93 9.60 1.54 15.17
C ALA A 93 10.69 0.50 15.44
N THR A 94 10.85 -0.44 14.51
CA THR A 94 11.81 -1.55 14.58
C THR A 94 12.29 -1.90 13.17
N THR A 95 13.21 -2.86 13.05
CA THR A 95 13.60 -3.39 11.72
C THR A 95 12.46 -4.08 10.96
N ASN A 96 11.37 -4.40 11.65
CA ASN A 96 10.28 -5.22 11.14
C ASN A 96 8.95 -4.46 11.04
N THR A 97 8.83 -3.28 11.67
CA THR A 97 7.61 -2.45 11.64
C THR A 97 7.91 -1.09 11.01
N TYR A 98 7.39 -0.91 9.81
CA TYR A 98 7.72 0.18 8.88
C TYR A 98 6.46 0.78 8.26
N ALA A 99 6.38 2.10 8.22
CA ALA A 99 5.37 2.83 7.48
C ALA A 99 6.03 3.87 6.57
N SER A 100 5.55 3.98 5.34
CA SER A 100 5.99 5.02 4.41
C SER A 100 4.85 5.62 3.63
N ALA A 101 4.86 6.94 3.51
CA ALA A 101 4.03 7.68 2.59
C ALA A 101 4.95 8.48 1.68
N SER A 102 4.74 8.42 0.37
CA SER A 102 5.55 9.11 -0.62
C SER A 102 4.69 9.76 -1.69
N ALA A 103 5.19 10.87 -2.21
CA ALA A 103 4.55 11.64 -3.26
C ALA A 103 5.60 12.20 -4.23
N SER A 104 5.29 12.18 -5.51
CA SER A 104 6.09 12.77 -6.60
C SER A 104 5.16 13.20 -7.74
N ALA A 105 5.75 13.71 -8.83
CA ALA A 105 5.02 13.98 -10.07
C ALA A 105 4.39 12.73 -10.71
N SER A 106 4.86 11.52 -10.38
CA SER A 106 4.40 10.26 -11.00
C SER A 106 3.64 9.34 -10.07
N THR A 107 3.81 9.50 -8.76
CA THR A 107 3.34 8.49 -7.80
C THR A 107 2.85 9.17 -6.53
N PHE A 108 1.76 8.64 -5.99
CA PHE A 108 1.26 9.01 -4.68
C PHE A 108 0.90 7.70 -3.97
N SER A 109 1.71 7.30 -2.98
CA SER A 109 1.60 5.97 -2.35
C SER A 109 1.77 5.98 -0.84
N ALA A 110 1.07 5.08 -0.18
CA ALA A 110 1.18 4.76 1.24
C ALA A 110 1.41 3.25 1.40
N ASN A 111 2.36 2.87 2.26
CA ASN A 111 2.70 1.50 2.57
C ASN A 111 2.85 1.33 4.07
N ALA A 112 2.34 0.24 4.61
CA ALA A 112 2.47 -0.15 6.00
C ALA A 112 2.84 -1.64 6.07
N GLN A 113 3.82 -1.95 6.91
CA GLN A 113 4.39 -3.28 7.09
C GLN A 113 4.73 -3.49 8.56
N SER A 114 4.58 -4.73 9.03
CA SER A 114 4.88 -5.18 10.38
C SER A 114 5.04 -6.69 10.30
N LEU A 115 6.16 -7.19 10.82
CA LEU A 115 6.24 -8.58 11.20
C LEU A 115 5.92 -8.64 12.69
N GLY A 116 4.92 -9.45 13.05
CA GLY A 116 4.47 -9.56 14.43
C GLY A 116 5.49 -10.29 15.30
N GLU A 117 5.62 -9.83 16.54
CA GLU A 117 5.91 -10.71 17.68
C GLU A 117 4.57 -11.18 18.26
N ASP A 118 4.52 -12.43 18.69
CA ASP A 118 3.32 -13.06 19.25
C ASP A 118 2.91 -12.35 20.54
N SER A 119 1.90 -11.47 20.47
CA SER A 119 1.37 -10.76 21.63
C SER A 119 0.00 -11.33 22.01
N SER A 120 -0.06 -11.97 23.17
CA SER A 120 -1.32 -12.44 23.77
C SER A 120 -2.24 -11.30 24.28
N TYR A 121 -1.80 -10.04 24.18
CA TYR A 121 -2.47 -8.88 24.78
C TYR A 121 -2.84 -7.83 23.72
N TYR A 122 -4.13 -7.51 23.68
CA TYR A 122 -4.80 -6.61 22.75
C TYR A 122 -4.22 -5.19 22.60
N TRP A 123 -3.48 -4.70 23.61
CA TRP A 123 -2.88 -3.36 23.61
C TRP A 123 -1.40 -3.37 23.18
N ASP A 124 -0.89 -4.54 22.85
CA ASP A 124 0.55 -4.82 22.75
C ASP A 124 0.92 -5.29 21.32
N THR A 125 0.04 -5.05 20.34
CA THR A 125 0.26 -5.46 18.94
C THR A 125 1.07 -4.40 18.19
N PRO A 126 2.22 -4.76 17.60
CA PRO A 126 2.87 -3.97 16.57
C PRO A 126 1.89 -3.42 15.53
N SER A 127 2.05 -2.16 15.15
CA SER A 127 1.20 -1.52 14.15
C SER A 127 1.96 -0.52 13.30
N ALA A 128 1.54 -0.41 12.04
CA ALA A 128 2.07 0.54 11.08
C ALA A 128 0.91 1.20 10.33
N SER A 129 1.01 2.51 10.10
CA SER A 129 0.05 3.23 9.29
C SER A 129 0.72 4.33 8.48
N ALA A 130 0.30 4.48 7.24
CA ALA A 130 0.74 5.52 6.34
C ALA A 130 -0.48 6.14 5.66
N SER A 131 -0.46 7.46 5.50
CA SER A 131 -1.52 8.15 4.78
C SER A 131 -0.97 9.35 4.03
N GLY A 132 -1.72 9.78 3.03
CA GLY A 132 -1.47 11.04 2.38
C GLY A 132 -2.75 11.65 1.85
N TYR A 133 -2.75 12.97 1.80
CA TYR A 133 -3.78 13.72 1.11
C TYR A 133 -3.18 14.75 0.16
N ARG A 134 -3.80 14.89 -1.02
CA ARG A 134 -3.54 15.93 -2.00
C ARG A 134 -4.80 16.76 -2.19
N THR A 135 -4.66 18.07 -2.24
CA THR A 135 -5.77 18.98 -2.55
C THR A 135 -5.36 20.02 -3.57
N GLU A 136 -6.33 20.48 -4.34
CA GLU A 136 -6.18 21.54 -5.33
C GLU A 136 -7.51 22.26 -5.47
N ASN A 137 -7.44 23.58 -5.60
CA ASN A 137 -8.60 24.41 -5.87
C ASN A 137 -8.75 24.60 -7.37
N PHE A 138 -9.99 24.73 -7.84
CA PHE A 138 -10.25 25.05 -9.23
C PHE A 138 -11.39 26.05 -9.36
N THR A 139 -11.43 26.75 -10.49
CA THR A 139 -12.51 27.67 -10.86
C THR A 139 -13.02 27.37 -12.26
N PHE A 140 -14.33 27.45 -12.46
CA PHE A 140 -14.97 27.45 -13.77
C PHE A 140 -15.38 28.87 -14.15
N ASP A 141 -15.18 29.25 -15.41
CA ASP A 141 -15.67 30.51 -15.97
C ASP A 141 -17.07 30.40 -16.62
N GLY A 142 -17.66 29.21 -16.63
CA GLY A 142 -18.95 28.95 -17.26
C GLY A 142 -19.45 27.50 -17.06
N PRO A 143 -20.57 27.13 -17.69
CA PRO A 143 -21.16 25.81 -17.56
C PRO A 143 -20.30 24.71 -18.18
N GLY A 144 -20.18 23.56 -17.51
CA GLY A 144 -19.49 22.40 -18.05
C GLY A 144 -19.34 21.26 -17.05
N VAL A 145 -18.62 20.23 -17.47
CA VAL A 145 -18.33 19.04 -16.68
C VAL A 145 -16.83 18.83 -16.57
N LEU A 146 -16.31 18.84 -15.35
CA LEU A 146 -14.97 18.34 -15.04
C LEU A 146 -15.05 16.84 -14.83
N THR A 147 -14.23 16.04 -15.51
CA THR A 147 -14.05 14.62 -15.21
C THR A 147 -12.61 14.37 -14.86
N VAL A 148 -12.39 13.67 -13.75
CA VAL A 148 -11.06 13.27 -13.30
C VAL A 148 -11.02 11.75 -13.25
N THR A 149 -9.96 11.19 -13.83
CA THR A 149 -9.69 9.76 -13.83
C THR A 149 -8.26 9.51 -13.40
N ILE A 150 -8.07 8.63 -12.42
CA ILE A 150 -6.73 8.23 -11.96
C ILE A 150 -6.70 6.73 -11.65
N PRO A 151 -5.73 5.97 -12.18
CA PRO A 151 -5.56 4.57 -11.82
C PRO A 151 -5.13 4.43 -10.38
N TYR A 152 -5.63 3.40 -9.72
CA TYR A 152 -5.26 3.03 -8.36
C TYR A 152 -4.88 1.56 -8.28
N THR A 153 -4.03 1.25 -7.30
CA THR A 153 -3.72 -0.12 -6.88
C THR A 153 -3.77 -0.20 -5.36
N LEU A 154 -4.52 -1.17 -4.85
CA LEU A 154 -4.61 -1.54 -3.45
C LEU A 154 -4.08 -2.97 -3.30
N ASN A 155 -3.26 -3.19 -2.30
CA ASN A 155 -2.85 -4.54 -1.89
C ASN A 155 -2.93 -4.64 -0.38
N ILE A 156 -3.42 -5.78 0.10
CA ILE A 156 -3.32 -6.20 1.48
C ILE A 156 -2.83 -7.64 1.53
N THR A 157 -2.09 -7.99 2.57
CA THR A 157 -1.71 -9.37 2.88
C THR A 157 -1.70 -9.49 4.40
N GLY A 158 -2.06 -10.67 4.89
CA GLY A 158 -2.21 -10.91 6.32
C GLY A 158 -3.39 -10.16 6.94
N GLY A 159 -3.41 -10.15 8.27
CA GLY A 159 -4.51 -9.64 9.07
C GLY A 159 -5.63 -10.64 9.28
N GLU A 160 -6.36 -10.48 10.39
CA GLU A 160 -7.36 -11.44 10.84
C GLU A 160 -8.79 -10.96 10.62
N GLN A 161 -9.66 -11.90 10.26
CA GLN A 161 -11.09 -11.64 10.13
C GLN A 161 -11.71 -11.42 11.53
N TYR A 162 -12.56 -10.41 11.64
CA TYR A 162 -13.25 -10.02 12.88
C TYR A 162 -12.34 -9.55 14.03
N ASN A 163 -11.05 -9.37 13.77
CA ASN A 163 -10.12 -8.79 14.72
C ASN A 163 -9.76 -7.36 14.27
N TYR A 164 -10.24 -6.36 14.99
CA TYR A 164 -10.02 -4.96 14.63
C TYR A 164 -8.54 -4.56 14.77
N TYR A 165 -7.84 -5.17 15.72
CA TYR A 165 -6.47 -4.81 16.13
C TYR A 165 -5.43 -5.45 15.23
N ASP A 166 -5.80 -6.59 14.65
CA ASP A 166 -5.03 -7.30 13.63
C ASP A 166 -5.66 -7.12 12.25
N SER A 167 -6.44 -6.05 12.06
CA SER A 167 -7.00 -5.75 10.75
C SER A 167 -5.98 -5.05 9.87
N THR A 168 -5.90 -5.51 8.63
CA THR A 168 -5.12 -4.90 7.57
C THR A 168 -6.07 -4.19 6.63
N SER A 169 -5.77 -2.94 6.28
CA SER A 169 -6.59 -2.18 5.35
C SER A 169 -5.79 -1.28 4.44
N ALA A 170 -6.28 -1.14 3.22
CA ALA A 170 -5.76 -0.22 2.23
C ALA A 170 -6.95 0.49 1.58
N SER A 171 -6.87 1.79 1.41
CA SER A 171 -7.94 2.56 0.76
C SER A 171 -7.40 3.73 -0.04
N VAL A 172 -8.16 4.05 -1.08
CA VAL A 172 -8.02 5.28 -1.84
C VAL A 172 -9.39 5.94 -1.93
N SER A 173 -9.40 7.26 -1.86
CA SER A 173 -10.60 8.03 -2.13
C SER A 173 -10.26 9.31 -2.84
N ALA A 174 -11.17 9.78 -3.67
CA ALA A 174 -11.11 11.09 -4.25
C ALA A 174 -12.48 11.74 -4.14
N SER A 175 -12.49 13.05 -3.96
CA SER A 175 -13.72 13.83 -3.97
C SER A 175 -13.50 15.19 -4.57
N ALA A 176 -14.56 15.74 -5.13
CA ALA A 176 -14.61 17.11 -5.55
C ALA A 176 -15.89 17.75 -5.03
N ASN A 177 -15.79 19.02 -4.68
CA ASN A 177 -16.92 19.87 -4.39
C ASN A 177 -16.81 21.13 -5.24
N PHE A 178 -17.95 21.65 -5.65
CA PHE A 178 -18.05 22.88 -6.42
C PHE A 178 -19.24 23.68 -5.93
N TYR A 179 -19.06 24.99 -5.96
CA TYR A 179 -20.07 25.95 -5.59
C TYR A 179 -20.02 27.15 -6.54
N GLY A 180 -21.18 27.50 -7.08
CA GLY A 180 -21.33 28.60 -8.00
C GLY A 180 -22.57 29.42 -7.73
N TYR A 181 -22.59 30.60 -8.33
CA TYR A 181 -23.66 31.58 -8.19
C TYR A 181 -24.08 32.07 -9.58
N GLU A 182 -25.38 32.19 -9.78
CA GLU A 182 -25.97 32.83 -10.94
C GLU A 182 -27.04 33.83 -10.49
N ASP A 183 -27.49 34.69 -11.40
CA ASP A 183 -28.47 35.75 -11.11
C ASP A 183 -29.76 35.24 -10.43
N ASN A 184 -30.07 33.95 -10.58
CA ASN A 184 -31.28 33.33 -10.05
C ASN A 184 -31.05 32.32 -8.91
N GLY A 185 -29.85 32.26 -8.32
CA GLY A 185 -29.58 31.41 -7.15
C GLY A 185 -28.13 30.95 -6.99
N SER A 186 -27.94 29.98 -6.09
CA SER A 186 -26.67 29.27 -5.94
C SER A 186 -26.86 27.79 -6.28
N PHE A 187 -25.80 27.15 -6.73
CA PHE A 187 -25.80 25.73 -7.03
C PHE A 187 -24.52 25.08 -6.51
N ASN A 188 -24.64 23.82 -6.13
CA ASN A 188 -23.54 23.03 -5.60
C ASN A 188 -23.48 21.68 -6.31
N SER A 189 -22.26 21.19 -6.52
CA SER A 189 -22.01 19.86 -7.04
C SER A 189 -21.00 19.16 -6.14
N TYR A 190 -21.24 17.89 -5.86
CA TYR A 190 -20.34 17.04 -5.08
C TYR A 190 -20.24 15.68 -5.77
N SER A 191 -19.03 15.16 -5.85
CA SER A 191 -18.78 13.84 -6.38
C SER A 191 -17.64 13.20 -5.63
N ASN A 192 -17.74 11.90 -5.37
CA ASN A 192 -16.70 11.14 -4.70
C ASN A 192 -16.61 9.74 -5.29
N ALA A 193 -15.41 9.19 -5.26
CA ALA A 193 -15.13 7.79 -5.57
C ALA A 193 -14.21 7.25 -4.48
N SER A 194 -14.49 6.04 -4.00
CA SER A 194 -13.64 5.39 -3.00
C SER A 194 -13.60 3.89 -3.21
N PHE A 195 -12.44 3.33 -2.92
CA PHE A 195 -12.23 1.89 -2.89
C PHE A 195 -11.40 1.54 -1.67
N SER A 196 -11.75 0.43 -1.04
CA SER A 196 -11.02 -0.10 0.10
C SER A 196 -10.92 -1.62 0.02
N LEU A 197 -9.85 -2.12 0.62
CA LEU A 197 -9.65 -3.50 1.02
C LEU A 197 -9.51 -3.52 2.54
N ASN A 198 -10.09 -4.53 3.19
CA ASN A 198 -10.01 -4.68 4.63
C ASN A 198 -10.17 -6.16 5.01
N SER A 199 -9.27 -6.69 5.84
CA SER A 199 -9.30 -8.09 6.29
C SER A 199 -10.41 -8.38 7.32
N TYR A 200 -10.96 -7.35 7.99
CA TYR A 200 -11.90 -7.48 9.11
C TYR A 200 -13.24 -8.13 8.73
N TYR A 201 -13.81 -7.80 7.56
CA TYR A 201 -15.19 -8.18 7.20
C TYR A 201 -15.31 -9.44 6.33
N GLY A 202 -14.25 -10.22 6.13
CA GLY A 202 -14.27 -11.47 5.35
C GLY A 202 -13.33 -11.46 4.15
N GLU A 203 -13.56 -12.37 3.18
CA GLU A 203 -12.76 -12.53 1.96
C GLU A 203 -12.73 -11.24 1.12
N SER A 204 -11.85 -10.31 1.49
CA SER A 204 -11.41 -9.21 0.64
C SER A 204 -10.29 -9.75 -0.24
N PRO A 205 -10.27 -9.46 -1.55
CA PRO A 205 -9.17 -9.90 -2.39
C PRO A 205 -7.87 -9.25 -1.89
N ASP A 206 -6.77 -10.00 -1.91
CA ASP A 206 -5.44 -9.49 -1.52
C ASP A 206 -4.97 -8.31 -2.38
N SER A 207 -5.54 -8.15 -3.58
CA SER A 207 -5.26 -7.01 -4.43
C SER A 207 -6.47 -6.57 -5.24
N LYS A 208 -6.56 -5.26 -5.46
CA LYS A 208 -7.56 -4.63 -6.32
C LYS A 208 -6.96 -3.43 -7.02
N SER A 209 -7.10 -3.39 -8.33
CA SER A 209 -6.75 -2.24 -9.16
C SER A 209 -7.94 -1.79 -9.99
N GLY A 210 -7.89 -0.54 -10.44
CA GLY A 210 -8.95 0.06 -11.24
C GLY A 210 -8.72 1.54 -11.43
N ASN A 211 -9.78 2.26 -11.81
CA ASN A 211 -9.76 3.70 -11.97
C ASN A 211 -10.69 4.35 -10.95
N LEU A 212 -10.20 5.36 -10.24
CA LEU A 212 -11.07 6.33 -9.57
C LEU A 212 -11.58 7.30 -10.63
N VAL A 213 -12.90 7.35 -10.80
CA VAL A 213 -13.56 8.27 -11.74
C VAL A 213 -14.58 9.08 -10.95
N PHE A 214 -14.43 10.40 -10.97
CA PHE A 214 -15.37 11.33 -10.36
C PHE A 214 -15.45 12.59 -11.23
N GLY A 215 -16.48 13.39 -11.02
CA GLY A 215 -16.66 14.58 -11.85
C GLY A 215 -17.59 15.61 -11.24
N ILE A 216 -17.40 16.86 -11.65
CA ILE A 216 -18.19 18.00 -11.20
C ILE A 216 -19.03 18.49 -12.35
N PHE A 217 -20.30 18.74 -12.07
CA PHE A 217 -21.19 19.49 -12.95
C PHE A 217 -21.24 20.94 -12.49
N ALA A 218 -20.75 21.85 -13.34
CA ALA A 218 -20.87 23.29 -13.14
C ALA A 218 -22.03 23.80 -14.01
N ALA A 219 -23.08 24.35 -13.40
CA ALA A 219 -24.17 25.01 -14.11
C ALA A 219 -23.78 26.40 -14.64
N GLY A 220 -22.71 26.98 -14.09
CA GLY A 220 -22.20 28.32 -14.39
C GLY A 220 -20.86 28.58 -13.71
N PRO A 221 -20.40 29.84 -13.64
CA PRO A 221 -19.15 30.20 -12.99
C PRO A 221 -19.14 29.89 -11.50
N GLY A 222 -17.97 29.54 -10.97
CA GLY A 222 -17.82 29.21 -9.55
C GLY A 222 -16.46 28.62 -9.22
N SER A 223 -16.34 28.14 -7.99
CA SER A 223 -15.10 27.57 -7.48
C SER A 223 -15.34 26.30 -6.70
N GLY A 224 -14.30 25.48 -6.63
CA GLY A 224 -14.34 24.18 -5.99
C GLY A 224 -12.97 23.74 -5.52
N SER A 225 -12.96 22.56 -4.90
CA SER A 225 -11.75 21.87 -4.52
C SER A 225 -11.85 20.40 -4.86
N ILE A 226 -10.71 19.82 -5.20
CA ILE A 226 -10.52 18.39 -5.42
C ILE A 226 -9.60 17.90 -4.32
N SER A 227 -9.90 16.72 -3.79
CA SER A 227 -9.07 16.02 -2.83
C SER A 227 -8.85 14.57 -3.25
N PHE A 228 -7.65 14.08 -2.98
CA PHE A 228 -7.26 12.69 -3.13
C PHE A 228 -6.67 12.22 -1.81
N ASN A 229 -7.06 11.05 -1.35
CA ASN A 229 -6.59 10.46 -0.11
C ASN A 229 -6.15 9.03 -0.37
N MET A 230 -5.12 8.62 0.35
CA MET A 230 -4.67 7.24 0.40
C MET A 230 -4.37 6.89 1.85
N ASN A 231 -4.68 5.65 2.22
CA ASN A 231 -4.38 5.13 3.54
C ASN A 231 -3.98 3.66 3.40
N ALA A 232 -2.93 3.30 4.11
CA ALA A 232 -2.51 1.94 4.35
C ALA A 232 -2.33 1.79 5.86
N ALA A 233 -3.00 0.82 6.46
CA ALA A 233 -2.94 0.56 7.87
C ALA A 233 -2.85 -0.94 8.11
N MET A 234 -2.07 -1.31 9.10
CA MET A 234 -1.79 -2.69 9.36
C MET A 234 -1.61 -2.94 10.85
N GLY A 235 -2.46 -3.82 11.37
CA GLY A 235 -2.32 -4.48 12.66
C GLY A 235 -1.34 -5.65 12.59
N SER A 236 -1.04 -6.25 13.75
CA SER A 236 -0.14 -7.39 13.78
C SER A 236 -0.78 -8.62 13.16
N PRO A 237 -0.18 -9.26 12.16
CA PRO A 237 -0.64 -10.57 11.70
C PRO A 237 -0.32 -11.63 12.77
N SER A 238 -1.20 -12.61 12.97
CA SER A 238 -0.83 -13.84 13.67
C SER A 238 0.12 -14.65 12.79
N MET A 239 1.20 -15.20 13.37
CA MET A 239 2.21 -15.94 12.60
C MET A 239 1.58 -17.12 11.85
N ILE A 240 1.68 -17.11 10.53
CA ILE A 240 1.54 -18.32 9.71
C ILE A 240 2.94 -18.93 9.61
N PRO A 241 3.21 -20.14 10.15
CA PRO A 241 4.56 -20.69 10.10
C PRO A 241 5.07 -20.77 8.66
N GLU A 242 6.29 -20.27 8.43
CA GLU A 242 6.86 -20.29 7.08
C GLU A 242 6.96 -21.73 6.52
N PRO A 243 6.82 -21.93 5.19
CA PRO A 243 6.95 -23.25 4.56
C PRO A 243 8.24 -23.99 4.94
N GLU A 244 9.32 -23.25 5.18
CA GLU A 244 10.61 -23.79 5.61
C GLU A 244 10.58 -24.36 7.03
N SER A 245 9.80 -23.76 7.93
CA SER A 245 9.57 -24.30 9.28
C SER A 245 8.80 -25.62 9.22
N TYR A 246 7.83 -25.75 8.32
CA TYR A 246 7.17 -27.03 8.05
C TYR A 246 8.14 -28.05 7.46
N ALA A 247 9.01 -27.66 6.52
CA ALA A 247 10.01 -28.54 5.95
C ALA A 247 11.02 -29.03 7.00
N MET A 248 11.46 -28.17 7.91
CA MET A 248 12.39 -28.51 8.99
C MET A 248 11.73 -29.38 10.07
N LEU A 249 10.46 -29.11 10.41
CA LEU A 249 9.66 -29.96 11.29
C LEU A 249 9.46 -31.35 10.69
N LEU A 250 9.10 -31.42 9.40
CA LEU A 250 8.94 -32.68 8.66
C LEU A 250 10.28 -33.42 8.52
N ALA A 251 11.38 -32.72 8.28
CA ALA A 251 12.72 -33.31 8.26
C ALA A 251 13.12 -33.87 9.64
N GLY A 252 12.82 -33.15 10.72
CA GLY A 252 13.03 -33.60 12.10
C GLY A 252 12.21 -34.84 12.45
N LEU A 253 10.93 -34.86 12.09
CA LEU A 253 10.07 -36.03 12.25
C LEU A 253 10.54 -37.23 11.40
N GLY A 254 10.99 -36.98 10.17
CA GLY A 254 11.58 -37.99 9.30
C GLY A 254 12.83 -38.64 9.90
N LEU A 255 13.71 -37.83 10.51
CA LEU A 255 14.92 -38.31 11.19
C LEU A 255 14.57 -39.20 12.40
N ILE A 256 13.64 -38.76 13.24
CA ILE A 256 13.18 -39.53 14.41
C ILE A 256 12.56 -40.86 13.96
N GLY A 257 11.70 -40.84 12.93
CA GLY A 257 11.12 -42.05 12.35
C GLY A 257 12.18 -43.03 11.83
N MET A 258 13.25 -42.53 11.20
CA MET A 258 14.36 -43.36 10.74
C MET A 258 15.13 -44.01 11.90
N ILE A 259 15.37 -43.28 12.98
CA ILE A 259 16.06 -43.79 14.18
C ILE A 259 15.22 -44.87 14.87
N VAL A 260 13.90 -44.64 15.04
CA VAL A 260 12.98 -45.64 15.62
C VAL A 260 12.94 -46.90 14.75
N ARG A 261 12.84 -46.77 13.42
CA ARG A 261 12.86 -47.90 12.50
C ARG A 261 14.15 -48.72 12.61
N ARG A 262 15.31 -48.07 12.73
CA ARG A 262 16.61 -48.76 12.91
C ARG A 262 16.68 -49.53 14.22
N ARG A 263 16.07 -49.03 15.31
CA ARG A 263 16.07 -49.70 16.61
C ARG A 263 15.11 -50.89 16.64
N SER A 264 13.94 -50.78 16.01
CA SER A 264 12.99 -51.90 15.92
C SER A 264 13.51 -53.04 15.04
N ALA A 265 14.31 -52.75 14.01
CA ALA A 265 14.94 -53.78 13.17
C ALA A 265 16.05 -54.58 13.89
N VAL A 266 16.60 -54.07 15.00
CA VAL A 266 17.62 -54.75 15.81
C VAL A 266 16.99 -55.62 16.92
N SER A 267 15.69 -55.44 17.22
CA SER A 267 14.99 -56.19 18.28
C SER A 267 14.28 -57.48 17.79
N ILE A 268 14.44 -57.85 16.51
CA ILE A 268 14.07 -59.18 15.99
C ILE A 268 15.36 -59.83 15.49
N ALA A 269 16.18 -60.30 16.42
CA ALA A 269 17.25 -61.26 16.22
C ALA A 269 17.42 -62.06 17.51
#